data_AF-A0A2X3EXK8-F1
#
_entry.id   AF-A0A2X3EXK8-F1
#
_cell.length_a   1.000
_cell.length_b   1.000
_cell.length_c   1.000
_cell.angle_alpha   90.00
_cell.angle_beta   90.00
_cell.angle_gamma   90.00
#
_symmetry.space_group_name_H-M   'P 1'
#
loop_
_entity.id
_entity.type
_entity.pdbx_description
1 polymer ?
#
loop_
_entity_poly.entity_id
_entity_poly.type
_entity_poly.pdbx_seq_one_letter_code
_entity_poly.pdbx_strand_id
1 'polypeptide(L)'
;MLVSQVRSVKEMGSRHFVLIDAGFNDLMRPAMYGSYHHITALAGDGRDLSAAPQVETVVAGPLCESGDVFTQQEGGKVETRLLPAVAPGDYLVLHDTGAYGASMSSNYNSVRCCRGAV
;
A
#
# COMPACT_ATOMS: atom_id res chain seq x y z
N MET A 1 -2.10 0.26 -12.23
CA MET A 1 -2.81 0.26 -10.94
C MET A 1 -2.44 -1.02 -10.22
N LEU A 2 -2.07 -0.94 -8.94
CA LEU A 2 -1.69 -2.10 -8.12
C LEU A 2 -2.80 -2.32 -7.08
N VAL A 3 -3.36 -3.52 -7.04
CA VAL A 3 -4.37 -3.91 -6.05
C VAL A 3 -3.69 -4.82 -5.04
N SER A 4 -3.85 -4.51 -3.76
CA SER A 4 -3.29 -5.26 -2.64
C SER A 4 -4.37 -5.55 -1.60
N GLN A 5 -4.28 -6.67 -0.92
CA GLN A 5 -5.18 -7.02 0.16
C GLN A 5 -4.61 -6.56 1.51
N VAL A 6 -5.46 -5.97 2.34
CA VAL A 6 -5.16 -5.67 3.74
C VAL A 6 -5.04 -6.97 4.52
N ARG A 7 -3.83 -7.24 5.03
CA ARG A 7 -3.51 -8.44 5.81
C ARG A 7 -3.67 -8.18 7.30
N SER A 8 -3.36 -6.97 7.75
CA SER A 8 -3.41 -6.64 9.17
C SER A 8 -3.55 -5.14 9.36
N VAL A 9 -4.24 -4.75 10.42
CA VAL A 9 -4.36 -3.37 10.88
C VAL A 9 -3.84 -3.31 12.30
N LYS A 10 -2.93 -2.39 12.59
CA LYS A 10 -2.25 -2.26 13.87
C LYS A 10 -2.18 -0.81 14.30
N GLU A 11 -2.35 -0.55 15.58
CA GLU A 11 -2.12 0.77 16.16
C GLU A 11 -0.76 0.78 16.85
N MET A 12 0.11 1.73 16.47
CA MET A 12 1.45 1.87 17.02
C MET A 12 1.60 3.28 17.59
N GLY A 13 1.29 3.42 18.89
CA GLY A 13 1.27 4.71 19.57
C GLY A 13 0.17 5.60 19.01
N SER A 14 0.54 6.75 18.44
CA SER A 14 -0.39 7.70 17.83
C SER A 14 -0.65 7.47 16.34
N ARG A 15 -0.11 6.38 15.76
CA ARG A 15 -0.19 6.12 14.32
C ARG A 15 -0.97 4.85 14.03
N HIS A 16 -1.87 4.92 13.05
CA HIS A 16 -2.63 3.80 12.53
C HIS A 16 -1.88 3.17 11.35
N PHE A 17 -1.51 1.90 11.45
CA PHE A 17 -0.77 1.16 10.44
C PHE A 17 -1.66 0.13 9.75
N VAL A 18 -1.68 0.17 8.42
CA VAL A 18 -2.34 -0.82 7.57
C VAL A 18 -1.28 -1.57 6.79
N LEU A 19 -1.19 -2.88 7.04
CA LEU A 19 -0.27 -3.78 6.37
C LEU A 19 -1.00 -4.45 5.21
N ILE A 20 -0.44 -4.31 4.02
CA ILE A 20 -0.93 -4.95 2.79
C ILE A 20 -0.02 -6.10 2.37
N ASP A 21 -0.51 -6.94 1.45
CA ASP A 21 0.23 -8.07 0.89
C ASP A 21 1.21 -7.69 -0.23
N ALA A 22 1.14 -6.47 -0.75
CA ALA A 22 2.11 -5.93 -1.69
C ALA A 22 3.25 -5.20 -0.96
N GLY A 23 4.49 -5.38 -1.40
CA GLY A 23 5.68 -4.74 -0.83
C GLY A 23 6.43 -3.85 -1.83
N PHE A 24 7.55 -3.27 -1.42
CA PHE A 24 8.40 -2.48 -2.32
C PHE A 24 8.86 -3.26 -3.56
N ASN A 25 8.90 -4.60 -3.50
CA ASN A 25 9.24 -5.46 -4.64
C ASN A 25 8.29 -5.24 -5.83
N ASP A 26 7.03 -4.91 -5.56
CA ASP A 26 6.01 -4.64 -6.56
C ASP A 26 6.01 -3.18 -7.03
N LEU A 27 6.40 -2.27 -6.13
CA LEU A 27 6.47 -0.84 -6.41
C LEU A 27 7.63 -0.20 -5.64
N MET A 28 8.80 -0.16 -6.28
CA MET A 28 10.05 0.30 -5.66
C MET A 28 10.14 1.85 -5.55
N ARG A 29 9.26 2.57 -6.25
CA ARG A 29 9.30 4.04 -6.38
C ARG A 29 9.01 4.82 -5.08
N PRO A 30 8.03 4.45 -4.23
CA PRO A 30 7.79 5.12 -2.95
C PRO A 30 8.98 4.98 -2.00
N ALA A 31 9.56 3.77 -1.90
CA ALA A 31 10.67 3.49 -1.00
C ALA A 31 11.98 4.18 -1.44
N MET A 32 12.25 4.30 -2.75
CA MET A 32 13.49 4.93 -3.25
C MET A 32 13.37 6.44 -3.50
N TYR A 33 12.21 6.94 -3.93
CA TYR A 33 12.04 8.33 -4.37
C TYR A 33 10.97 9.10 -3.58
N GLY A 34 10.32 8.50 -2.57
CA GLY A 34 9.19 9.14 -1.89
C GLY A 34 8.04 9.50 -2.84
N SER A 35 7.89 8.76 -3.93
CA SER A 35 6.90 9.04 -4.96
C SER A 35 5.48 8.92 -4.39
N TYR A 36 4.70 9.98 -4.54
CA TYR A 36 3.29 9.97 -4.17
C TYR A 36 2.49 9.08 -5.12
N HIS A 37 1.74 8.15 -4.55
CA HIS A 37 0.73 7.38 -5.25
C HIS A 37 -0.61 7.61 -4.55
N HIS A 38 -1.65 7.94 -5.32
CA HIS A 38 -2.99 8.03 -4.76
C HIS A 38 -3.45 6.63 -4.33
N ILE A 39 -4.00 6.51 -3.13
CA ILE A 39 -4.45 5.24 -2.55
C ILE A 39 -5.97 5.32 -2.38
N THR A 40 -6.68 4.34 -2.93
CA THR A 40 -8.13 4.18 -2.72
C THR A 40 -8.37 2.86 -2.02
N ALA A 41 -9.30 2.85 -1.06
CA ALA A 41 -9.72 1.62 -0.40
C ALA A 41 -10.96 1.04 -1.07
N LEU A 42 -11.00 -0.28 -1.17
CA LEU A 42 -12.14 -1.06 -1.65
C LEU A 42 -12.48 -2.11 -0.60
N ALA A 43 -13.76 -2.22 -0.30
CA ALA A 43 -14.24 -3.23 0.62
C ALA A 43 -14.17 -4.63 0.01
N GLY A 44 -13.69 -5.61 0.79
CA GLY A 44 -13.67 -7.00 0.34
C GLY A 44 -15.07 -7.64 0.26
N ASP A 45 -16.00 -7.14 1.07
CA ASP A 45 -17.40 -7.58 1.17
C ASP A 45 -18.37 -6.72 0.33
N GLY A 46 -17.85 -5.74 -0.43
CA GLY A 46 -18.66 -4.86 -1.27
C GLY A 46 -19.43 -3.77 -0.52
N ARG A 47 -19.13 -3.54 0.77
CA ARG A 47 -19.70 -2.39 1.52
C ARG A 47 -19.19 -1.07 0.94
N ASP A 48 -20.01 -0.02 1.07
CA ASP A 48 -19.62 1.31 0.65
C ASP A 48 -18.67 1.94 1.69
N LEU A 49 -17.41 2.12 1.30
CA LEU A 49 -16.39 2.78 2.12
C LEU A 49 -16.42 4.31 2.01
N SER A 50 -17.26 4.88 1.13
CA SER A 50 -17.35 6.35 0.98
C SER A 50 -17.90 7.04 2.23
N ALA A 51 -18.73 6.35 3.00
CA ALA A 51 -19.30 6.82 4.26
C ALA A 51 -18.47 6.42 5.50
N ALA A 52 -17.38 5.67 5.33
CA ALA A 52 -16.54 5.26 6.44
C ALA A 52 -15.74 6.45 7.00
N PRO A 53 -15.48 6.48 8.32
CA PRO A 53 -14.67 7.54 8.92
C PRO A 53 -13.27 7.53 8.31
N GLN A 54 -12.78 8.72 7.97
CA GLN A 54 -11.42 8.93 7.48
C GLN A 54 -10.45 8.89 8.66
N VAL A 55 -9.41 8.07 8.54
CA VAL A 55 -8.39 7.85 9.57
C VAL A 55 -7.01 8.12 8.96
N GLU A 56 -6.17 8.82 9.70
CA GLU A 56 -4.77 9.03 9.34
C GLU A 56 -3.98 7.72 9.39
N THR A 57 -3.72 7.17 8.21
CA THR A 57 -3.22 5.81 8.03
C THR A 57 -1.85 5.81 7.39
N VAL A 58 -0.94 4.99 7.93
CA VAL A 58 0.34 4.65 7.33
C VAL A 58 0.18 3.31 6.62
N VAL A 59 0.47 3.26 5.32
CA VAL A 59 0.38 2.02 4.54
C VAL A 59 1.77 1.40 4.42
N ALA A 60 1.92 0.18 4.92
CA ALA A 60 3.17 -0.57 4.92
C ALA A 60 2.98 -1.93 4.22
N GLY A 61 4.06 -2.46 3.65
CA GLY A 61 4.06 -3.78 3.06
C GLY A 61 4.29 -4.89 4.10
N PRO A 62 4.40 -6.15 3.65
CA PRO A 62 4.57 -7.31 4.51
C PRO A 62 6.03 -7.55 4.93
N LEU A 63 7.00 -6.81 4.38
CA LEU A 63 8.41 -7.04 4.65
C LEU A 63 8.79 -6.43 6.00
N CYS A 64 9.62 -7.15 6.76
CA CYS A 64 10.10 -6.74 8.08
C CYS A 64 11.23 -5.69 8.00
N GLU A 65 11.16 -4.79 7.01
CA GLU A 65 12.17 -3.78 6.71
C GLU A 65 11.61 -2.39 6.98
N SER A 66 12.38 -1.51 7.63
CA SER A 66 11.93 -0.17 8.01
C SER A 66 11.59 0.74 6.81
N GLY A 67 12.07 0.38 5.62
CA GLY A 67 11.77 1.06 4.35
C GLY A 67 10.56 0.54 3.58
N ASP A 68 9.87 -0.51 4.04
CA ASP A 68 8.71 -1.08 3.33
C ASP A 68 7.42 -0.32 3.67
N VAL A 69 7.44 1.00 3.52
CA VAL A 69 6.30 1.88 3.79
C VAL A 69 5.99 2.70 2.53
N PHE A 70 4.78 2.54 2.02
CA PHE A 70 4.31 3.21 0.81
C PHE A 70 4.02 4.70 1.03
N THR A 71 3.68 5.08 2.26
CA THR A 71 3.43 6.47 2.65
C THR A 71 4.69 7.12 3.25
N GLN A 72 5.77 7.15 2.46
CA GLN A 72 7.02 7.82 2.81
C GLN A 72 7.32 8.96 1.83
N GLN A 73 7.93 10.03 2.34
CA GLN A 73 8.49 11.12 1.55
C GLN A 73 9.99 10.91 1.29
N GLU A 74 10.54 11.68 0.36
CA GLU A 74 11.98 11.70 0.06
C GLU A 74 12.78 11.89 1.36
N GLY A 75 13.78 11.02 1.57
CA GLY A 75 14.54 10.96 2.83
C GLY A 75 13.97 10.04 3.91
N GLY A 76 12.99 9.18 3.58
CA GLY A 76 12.50 8.12 4.49
C GLY A 76 11.54 8.60 5.58
N LYS A 77 10.99 9.81 5.44
CA LYS A 77 10.06 10.38 6.41
C LYS A 77 8.66 9.79 6.20
N VAL A 78 8.17 9.03 7.17
CA VAL A 78 6.82 8.46 7.17
C VAL A 78 5.77 9.56 7.30
N GLU A 79 4.82 9.57 6.37
CA GLU A 79 3.64 10.45 6.33
C GLU A 79 2.36 9.60 6.48
N THR A 80 1.31 10.17 7.04
CA THR A 80 -0.03 9.58 7.09
C THR A 80 -0.85 9.99 5.87
N ARG A 81 -1.77 9.12 5.45
CA ARG A 81 -2.78 9.40 4.44
C ARG A 81 -4.15 9.25 5.07
N LEU A 82 -5.04 10.20 4.79
CA LEU A 82 -6.45 10.05 5.12
C LEU A 82 -7.03 8.96 4.23
N LEU A 83 -7.40 7.85 4.86
CA LEU A 83 -8.05 6.72 4.22
C LEU A 83 -9.27 6.31 5.05
N PRO A 84 -10.34 5.78 4.42
CA PRO A 84 -11.44 5.20 5.18
C PRO A 84 -10.92 4.06 6.06
N ALA A 85 -11.52 3.88 7.23
CA ALA A 85 -11.17 2.80 8.14
C ALA A 85 -11.37 1.42 7.49
N VAL A 86 -10.25 0.77 7.12
CA VAL A 86 -10.22 -0.56 6.52
C VAL A 86 -10.02 -1.65 7.56
N ALA A 87 -10.44 -2.87 7.21
CA ALA A 87 -10.26 -4.07 8.02
C ALA A 87 -9.45 -5.13 7.24
N PRO A 88 -8.84 -6.11 7.94
CA PRO A 88 -8.24 -7.27 7.28
C PRO A 88 -9.25 -7.95 6.33
N GLY A 89 -8.84 -8.17 5.08
CA GLY A 89 -9.70 -8.70 4.02
C GLY A 89 -10.19 -7.65 3.02
N ASP A 90 -10.12 -6.36 3.35
CA ASP A 90 -10.34 -5.27 2.40
C ASP A 90 -9.16 -5.15 1.41
N TYR A 91 -9.33 -4.34 0.38
CA TYR A 91 -8.33 -4.10 -0.64
C TYR A 91 -7.91 -2.64 -0.66
N LEU A 92 -6.61 -2.39 -0.87
CA LEU A 92 -6.09 -1.08 -1.21
C LEU A 92 -5.66 -1.07 -2.67
N VAL A 93 -5.93 0.06 -3.32
CA VAL A 93 -5.62 0.31 -4.71
C VAL A 93 -4.65 1.46 -4.78
N LEU A 94 -3.44 1.18 -5.24
CA LEU A 94 -2.44 2.20 -5.54
C LEU A 94 -2.59 2.62 -7.01
N HIS A 95 -3.01 3.86 -7.20
CA HIS A 95 -3.16 4.51 -8.49
C HIS A 95 -1.80 4.98 -9.02
N ASP A 96 -1.76 5.33 -10.31
CA ASP A 96 -0.56 5.85 -10.99
C ASP A 96 0.64 4.89 -11.05
N THR A 97 0.40 3.58 -10.92
CA THR A 97 1.42 2.53 -11.13
C THR A 97 1.51 2.05 -12.59
N GLY A 98 0.82 2.72 -13.53
CA GLY A 98 0.75 2.35 -14.94
C GLY A 98 2.01 2.68 -15.76
N ALA A 99 2.77 3.69 -15.36
CA ALA A 99 4.10 3.97 -15.90
C ALA A 99 5.14 3.53 -14.85
N TYR A 100 6.04 2.61 -15.20
CA TYR A 100 7.09 2.07 -14.32
C TYR A 100 6.66 1.20 -13.12
N GLY A 101 5.43 0.66 -13.11
CA GLY A 101 5.05 -0.42 -12.17
C GLY A 101 5.44 -1.79 -12.70
N ALA A 102 4.67 -2.31 -13.67
CA ALA A 102 4.89 -3.63 -14.26
C ALA A 102 6.21 -3.77 -15.05
N SER A 103 6.81 -2.66 -15.50
CA SER A 103 8.10 -2.68 -16.20
C SER A 103 9.31 -2.64 -15.27
N MET A 104 9.12 -2.40 -13.97
CA MET A 104 10.17 -2.44 -12.94
C MET A 104 9.94 -3.51 -11.86
N SER A 105 8.88 -4.32 -11.98
CA SER A 105 8.65 -5.44 -11.07
C SER A 105 9.82 -6.43 -11.19
N SER A 106 10.57 -6.59 -10.10
CA SER A 106 11.69 -7.53 -10.00
C SER A 106 11.26 -8.72 -9.16
N ASN A 107 11.77 -9.92 -9.45
CA ASN A 107 11.57 -11.12 -8.63
C ASN A 107 12.45 -11.08 -7.36
N TYR A 108 12.50 -9.92 -6.71
CA TYR A 108 13.26 -9.78 -5.48
C TYR A 108 12.52 -10.55 -4.37
N ASN A 109 13.27 -11.43 -3.69
CA ASN A 109 12.80 -12.31 -2.61
C ASN A 109 11.84 -13.46 -2.99
N SER A 110 11.88 -13.98 -4.22
CA SER A 110 11.05 -15.14 -4.66
C SER A 110 9.54 -14.95 -4.58
N VAL A 111 9.06 -13.72 -4.33
CA VAL A 111 7.66 -13.34 -4.47
C VAL A 111 7.37 -13.26 -5.97
N ARG A 112 6.43 -14.09 -6.42
CA ARG A 112 6.11 -14.23 -7.84
C ARG A 112 5.40 -12.96 -8.32
N CYS A 113 6.02 -12.26 -9.28
CA CYS A 113 5.39 -11.17 -10.02
C CYS A 113 3.98 -11.59 -10.51
N CYS A 114 2.96 -10.75 -10.27
CA CYS A 114 1.61 -10.94 -10.77
C CYS A 114 1.62 -11.00 -12.31
N ARG A 115 1.64 -12.22 -12.86
CA ARG A 115 1.48 -12.47 -14.30
C ARG A 115 0.02 -12.29 -14.66
N GLY A 116 -0.28 -11.27 -15.48
CA GLY A 116 -1.53 -11.20 -16.22
C GLY A 116 -2.11 -9.80 -16.34
N ALA A 117 -1.48 -8.97 -17.16
CA ALA A 117 -2.23 -7.93 -17.87
C ALA A 117 -2.74 -8.59 -19.16
N VAL A 118 -4.07 -8.73 -19.26
CA VAL A 118 -4.78 -8.95 -20.53
C VAL A 118 -4.74 -7.67 -21.35
#